data_AF-A0A4Q3XRX5-F1
#
_entry.id   AF-A0A4Q3XRX5-F1
#
_cell.length_a   1.000
_cell.length_b   1.000
_cell.length_c   1.000
_cell.angle_alpha   90.00
_cell.angle_beta   90.00
_cell.angle_gamma   90.00
#
_symmetry.space_group_name_H-M   'P 1'
#
loop_
_entity.id
_entity.type
_entity.pdbx_description
1 polymer ?
#
loop_
_entity_poly.entity_id
_entity_poly.type
_entity_poly.pdbx_seq_one_letter_code
_entity_poly.pdbx_strand_id
1 'polypeptide(L)'
;YYLHHPDLAPGTSHFRVSIEEGQALVAGLRGRVSGLAQPTYILDIPGGYGKAVITPESIRATGDGCYSVRDFRGQEHAYKDAL
;
A
#
# COMPACT_ATOMS: atom_id res chain seq x y z
N TYR A 1 8.43 -3.88 11.50
CA TYR A 1 7.21 -3.13 11.86
C TYR A 1 6.56 -2.60 10.59
N TYR A 2 5.25 -2.46 10.53
CA TYR A 2 4.52 -2.12 9.30
C TYR A 2 3.91 -0.73 9.38
N LEU A 3 3.89 -0.03 8.24
CA LEU A 3 2.97 1.09 8.00
C LEU A 3 1.88 0.57 7.06
N HIS A 4 0.64 0.53 7.53
CA HIS A 4 -0.50 0.12 6.72
C HIS A 4 -0.96 1.27 5.84
N HIS A 5 -1.14 1.01 4.55
CA HIS A 5 -2.01 1.82 3.72
C HIS A 5 -3.42 1.75 4.32
N PRO A 6 -4.15 2.88 4.41
CA PRO A 6 -5.49 2.89 5.00
C PRO A 6 -6.41 1.85 4.34
N ASP A 7 -7.20 1.12 5.12
CA ASP A 7 -8.14 0.14 4.59
C ASP A 7 -9.35 0.82 3.91
N LEU A 8 -10.03 0.07 3.04
CA LEU A 8 -11.32 0.44 2.45
C LEU A 8 -12.48 0.16 3.44
N ALA A 9 -12.32 0.58 4.69
CA ALA A 9 -13.33 0.40 5.72
C ALA A 9 -14.45 1.46 5.59
N PRO A 10 -15.73 1.10 5.85
CA PRO A 10 -16.81 2.07 5.84
C PRO A 10 -16.53 3.25 6.79
N GLY A 11 -16.69 4.47 6.29
CA GLY A 11 -16.51 5.70 7.08
C GLY A 11 -15.08 6.23 7.19
N THR A 12 -14.08 5.58 6.58
CA THR A 12 -12.66 6.01 6.66
C THR A 12 -12.15 6.77 5.43
N SER A 13 -13.02 7.13 4.49
CA SER A 13 -12.62 7.75 3.21
C SER A 13 -11.80 9.03 3.38
N HIS A 14 -12.07 9.83 4.42
CA HIS A 14 -11.36 11.07 4.71
C HIS A 14 -9.93 10.87 5.26
N PHE A 15 -9.55 9.65 5.62
CA PHE A 15 -8.17 9.28 5.98
C PHE A 15 -7.38 8.70 4.81
N ARG A 16 -8.01 8.55 3.63
CA ARG A 16 -7.36 7.98 2.46
C ARG A 16 -6.27 8.92 1.94
N VAL A 17 -5.22 8.30 1.44
CA VAL A 17 -4.10 8.93 0.72
C VAL A 17 -3.81 8.07 -0.49
N SER A 18 -3.22 8.64 -1.53
CA SER A 18 -2.81 7.85 -2.70
C SER A 18 -1.72 6.85 -2.33
N ILE A 19 -1.62 5.77 -3.11
CA ILE A 19 -0.50 4.82 -2.97
C ILE A 19 0.83 5.54 -3.11
N GLU A 20 0.95 6.47 -4.06
CA GLU A 20 2.13 7.29 -4.29
C GLU A 20 2.47 8.17 -3.08
N GLU A 21 1.46 8.81 -2.47
CA GLU A 21 1.67 9.62 -1.25
C GLU A 21 2.18 8.76 -0.08
N GLY A 22 1.61 7.57 0.12
CA GLY A 22 2.06 6.64 1.15
C GLY A 22 3.48 6.12 0.90
N GLN A 23 3.81 5.80 -0.37
CA GLN A 23 5.18 5.43 -0.76
C GLN A 23 6.16 6.58 -0.53
N ALA A 24 5.79 7.81 -0.89
CA ALA A 24 6.60 9.00 -0.69
C ALA A 24 6.85 9.27 0.80
N LEU A 25 5.84 9.08 1.65
CA LEU A 25 5.97 9.22 3.10
C LEU A 25 7.01 8.23 3.66
N VAL A 26 6.92 6.94 3.32
CA VAL A 26 7.87 5.93 3.82
C VAL A 26 9.27 6.14 3.25
N ALA A 27 9.39 6.55 1.99
CA ALA A 27 10.67 6.93 1.40
C ALA A 27 11.31 8.10 2.15
N GLY A 28 10.51 9.10 2.52
CA GLY A 28 10.96 10.28 3.28
C GLY A 28 11.40 10.00 4.72
N LEU A 29 11.14 8.81 5.28
CA LEU A 29 11.68 8.38 6.57
C LEU A 29 13.13 7.91 6.48
N ARG A 30 13.58 7.47 5.29
CA ARG A 30 14.95 6.97 5.11
C ARG A 30 15.96 8.08 5.43
N GLY A 31 16.95 7.74 6.26
CA GLY A 31 17.97 8.68 6.72
C GLY A 31 17.52 9.61 7.85
N ARG A 32 16.24 9.59 8.24
CA ARG A 32 15.70 10.35 9.39
C ARG A 32 15.48 9.50 10.63
N VAL A 33 15.22 8.22 10.45
CA VAL A 33 15.04 7.25 11.53
C VAL A 33 16.05 6.11 11.41
N SER A 34 16.32 5.40 12.51
CA SER A 34 17.21 4.24 12.49
C SER A 34 16.63 3.14 11.59
N GLY A 35 17.50 2.28 11.03
CA GLY A 35 17.04 1.17 10.21
C GLY A 35 16.06 0.24 10.93
N LEU A 36 16.21 0.07 12.24
CA LEU A 36 15.28 -0.71 13.08
C LEU A 36 13.89 -0.07 13.18
N ALA A 37 13.81 1.26 13.07
CA ALA A 37 12.57 2.02 13.10
C ALA A 37 11.95 2.21 11.71
N GLN A 38 12.62 1.78 10.63
CA GLN A 38 12.10 1.93 9.28
C GLN A 38 10.91 0.97 9.06
N PRO A 39 9.71 1.48 8.75
CA PRO A 39 8.57 0.62 8.50
C PRO A 39 8.62 0.04 7.08
N THR A 40 8.03 -1.14 6.92
CA THR A 40 7.66 -1.67 5.60
C THR A 40 6.25 -1.17 5.27
N TYR A 41 6.08 -0.53 4.11
CA TYR A 41 4.77 -0.09 3.64
C TYR A 41 3.98 -1.27 3.10
N ILE A 42 2.75 -1.48 3.59
CA ILE A 42 1.92 -2.62 3.21
C ILE A 42 0.49 -2.22 2.90
N LEU A 43 -0.17 -3.03 2.06
CA LEU A 43 -1.58 -2.97 1.76
C LEU A 43 -2.23 -4.29 2.18
N ASP A 44 -3.34 -4.23 2.90
CA ASP A 44 -4.21 -5.39 3.09
C ASP A 44 -5.10 -5.54 1.84
N ILE A 45 -4.90 -6.63 1.09
CA ILE A 45 -5.64 -6.87 -0.16
C ILE A 45 -7.09 -7.26 0.21
N PRO A 46 -8.12 -6.53 -0.27
CA PRO A 46 -9.51 -6.86 -0.02
C PRO A 46 -9.85 -8.30 -0.45
N GLY A 47 -10.75 -8.96 0.28
CA GLY A 47 -11.11 -10.36 0.02
C GLY A 47 -10.24 -11.39 0.76
N GLY A 48 -9.30 -10.94 1.62
CA GLY A 48 -8.55 -11.82 2.50
C GLY A 48 -7.33 -12.47 1.84
N TYR A 49 -6.80 -11.90 0.76
CA TYR A 49 -5.60 -12.39 0.07
C TYR A 49 -4.28 -12.07 0.81
N GLY A 50 -4.38 -11.41 1.96
CA GLY A 50 -3.27 -11.11 2.85
C GLY A 50 -2.66 -9.73 2.62
N LYS A 51 -1.45 -9.55 3.15
CA LYS A 51 -0.71 -8.29 3.09
C LYS A 51 0.26 -8.32 1.91
N ALA A 52 0.23 -7.29 1.09
CA ALA A 52 1.23 -7.04 0.07
C ALA A 52 2.18 -5.94 0.53
N VAL A 53 3.48 -6.14 0.32
CA VAL A 53 4.47 -5.04 0.43
C VAL A 53 4.30 -4.15 -0.79
N ILE A 54 4.15 -2.85 -0.56
CA ILE A 54 3.90 -1.86 -1.62
C ILE A 54 5.16 -1.01 -1.82
N THR A 55 5.92 -1.37 -2.85
CA THR A 55 7.01 -0.57 -3.41
C THR A 55 6.61 -0.11 -4.81
N PRO A 56 7.30 0.87 -5.41
CA PRO A 56 7.03 1.28 -6.79
C PRO A 56 7.06 0.12 -7.80
N GLU A 57 7.81 -0.94 -7.53
CA GLU A 57 7.96 -2.11 -8.41
C GLU A 57 6.95 -3.23 -8.13
N SER A 58 6.34 -3.27 -6.95
CA SER A 58 5.46 -4.38 -6.53
C SER A 58 3.97 -4.12 -6.80
N ILE A 59 3.60 -2.88 -7.11
CA ILE A 59 2.25 -2.49 -7.50
C ILE A 59 2.28 -1.84 -8.87
N ARG A 60 1.31 -2.17 -9.72
CA ARG A 60 1.23 -1.61 -11.08
C ARG A 60 -0.10 -0.91 -11.28
N ALA A 61 -0.07 0.38 -11.59
CA ALA A 61 -1.26 1.11 -12.00
C ALA A 61 -1.82 0.52 -13.30
N THR A 62 -3.12 0.25 -13.33
CA THR A 62 -3.85 -0.25 -14.50
C THR A 62 -4.74 0.83 -15.14
N GLY A 63 -4.78 2.04 -14.56
CA GLY A 63 -5.63 3.16 -14.98
C GLY A 63 -6.83 3.37 -14.05
N ASP A 64 -7.46 4.54 -14.09
CA ASP A 64 -8.69 4.89 -13.34
C ASP A 64 -8.64 4.59 -11.83
N GLY A 65 -7.52 4.90 -11.17
CA GLY A 65 -7.30 4.62 -9.75
C GLY A 65 -7.22 3.12 -9.42
N CYS A 66 -7.10 2.25 -10.42
CA CYS A 66 -6.99 0.82 -10.26
C CYS A 66 -5.52 0.37 -10.34
N TYR A 67 -5.21 -0.66 -9.57
CA TYR A 67 -3.89 -1.24 -9.44
C TYR A 67 -3.94 -2.76 -9.49
N SER A 68 -2.88 -3.37 -10.01
CA SER A 68 -2.58 -4.79 -9.90
C SER A 68 -1.62 -4.97 -8.72
N VAL A 69 -2.02 -5.77 -7.73
CA VAL A 69 -1.24 -6.06 -6.53
C VAL A 69 -0.98 -7.56 -6.46
N ARG A 70 0.28 -7.94 -6.31
CA ARG A 70 0.68 -9.33 -6.19
C ARG A 70 0.68 -9.81 -4.74
N ASP A 71 0.03 -10.93 -4.46
CA ASP A 71 0.04 -11.56 -3.13
C ASP A 71 1.31 -12.42 -2.89
N PHE A 72 1.40 -13.00 -1.69
CA PHE A 72 2.51 -13.88 -1.30
C PHE A 72 2.60 -15.21 -2.08
N ARG A 73 1.54 -15.58 -2.80
CA ARG A 73 1.47 -16.76 -3.67
C ARG A 73 1.78 -16.43 -5.13
N GLY A 74 2.05 -15.16 -5.43
CA GLY A 74 2.30 -14.69 -6.79
C GLY A 74 1.04 -14.43 -7.61
N GLN A 75 -0.15 -14.44 -7.00
CA GLN A 75 -1.40 -14.14 -7.69
C GLN A 75 -1.63 -12.63 -7.75
N GLU A 76 -2.10 -12.15 -8.90
CA GLU A 76 -2.42 -10.74 -9.12
C GLU A 76 -3.88 -10.46 -8.73
N HIS A 77 -4.08 -9.41 -7.96
CA HIS A 77 -5.39 -8.97 -7.47
C HIS A 77 -5.64 -7.52 -7.89
N ALA A 78 -6.85 -7.25 -8.37
CA ALA A 78 -7.26 -5.89 -8.68
C ALA A 78 -7.55 -5.14 -7.37
N TYR A 79 -6.93 -3.98 -7.22
CA TYR A 79 -7.17 -3.05 -6.13
C TYR A 79 -7.69 -1.74 -6.72
N LYS A 80 -8.92 -1.36 -6.35
CA LYS A 80 -9.48 -0.06 -6.74
C LYS A 80 -9.30 0.91 -5.58
N ASP A 81 -8.40 1.87 -5.78
CA ASP A 81 -8.29 3.01 -4.90
C ASP A 81 -9.51 3.92 -5.14
N ALA A 82 -10.11 4.42 -4.07
CA ALA A 82 -11.38 5.15 -4.10
C ALA A 82 -11.20 6.66 -3.94
N LEU A 83 -10.03 7.18 -4.34
CA LEU A 83 -9.70 8.60 -4.32
C LEU A 83 -10.38 9.37 -5.45
#